data_AF-A0A8J5N282-F1
#
_entry.id   AF-A0A8J5N282-F1
#
_cell.length_a   1.000
_cell.length_b   1.000
_cell.length_c   1.000
_cell.angle_alpha   90.00
_cell.angle_beta   90.00
_cell.angle_gamma   90.00
#
_symmetry.space_group_name_H-M   'P 1'
#
loop_
_entity.id
_entity.type
_entity.pdbx_description
1 polymer ?
#
loop_
_entity_poly.entity_id
_entity_poly.type
_entity_poly.pdbx_seq_one_letter_code
_entity_poly.pdbx_strand_id
1 'polypeptide(L)'
;MVSRISAVGSLVVVAVFSIVLVAASSRVWHWCIPSGQHYSFLCPNQTLFNQVYRVCDWWYNVDCSGSPDNYNINEDLYKIPDEFVGRSIDQPDPVDEEISDEA
;
A
#
# COMPACT_ATOMS: atom_id res chain seq x y z
N MET A 1 -62.01 23.70 -13.36
CA MET A 1 -61.86 22.28 -12.98
C MET A 1 -60.42 21.86 -13.23
N VAL A 2 -59.74 21.54 -12.12
CA VAL A 2 -58.65 20.57 -11.96
C VAL A 2 -57.38 20.77 -12.80
N SER A 3 -56.40 21.38 -12.12
CA SER A 3 -54.96 21.08 -12.23
C SER A 3 -54.69 19.59 -12.41
N ARG A 4 -53.94 19.22 -13.47
CA ARG A 4 -53.12 18.00 -13.45
C ARG A 4 -51.68 18.38 -13.72
N ILE A 5 -50.98 18.67 -12.63
CA ILE A 5 -49.54 18.50 -12.52
C ILE A 5 -49.27 17.02 -12.81
N SER A 6 -48.76 16.69 -14.00
CA SER A 6 -48.14 15.38 -14.23
C SER A 6 -46.75 15.42 -13.64
N ALA A 7 -46.69 15.23 -12.32
CA ALA A 7 -45.46 14.85 -11.63
C ALA A 7 -45.28 13.33 -11.82
N VAL A 8 -44.41 12.95 -12.76
CA VAL A 8 -43.74 11.66 -12.68
C VAL A 8 -42.25 11.90 -12.91
N GLY A 9 -41.54 12.14 -11.79
CA GLY A 9 -40.16 11.65 -11.63
C GLY A 9 -38.99 12.51 -12.09
N SER A 10 -39.06 13.84 -12.04
CA SER A 10 -37.82 14.65 -12.09
C SER A 10 -36.99 14.44 -10.83
N LEU A 11 -35.80 13.86 -11.03
CA LEU A 11 -34.53 14.11 -10.32
C LEU A 11 -34.48 13.92 -8.79
N VAL A 12 -33.40 13.26 -8.34
CA VAL A 12 -32.88 13.14 -6.95
C VAL A 12 -33.21 11.87 -6.12
N VAL A 13 -33.48 10.71 -6.74
CA VAL A 13 -33.37 9.41 -5.99
C VAL A 13 -32.51 8.35 -6.70
N VAL A 14 -31.90 8.68 -7.84
CA VAL A 14 -30.97 7.77 -8.55
C VAL A 14 -29.54 7.82 -7.96
N ALA A 15 -29.24 8.67 -6.98
CA ALA A 15 -27.89 8.80 -6.40
C ALA A 15 -27.66 8.02 -5.09
N VAL A 16 -28.63 7.24 -4.60
CA VAL A 16 -28.39 6.30 -3.48
C VAL A 16 -27.81 4.96 -3.96
N PHE A 17 -27.59 4.81 -5.26
CA PHE A 17 -27.20 3.56 -5.94
C PHE A 17 -25.68 3.21 -5.93
N SER A 18 -24.77 3.86 -5.17
CA SER A 18 -23.32 3.52 -5.25
C SER A 18 -22.41 3.77 -4.03
N ILE A 19 -22.86 4.31 -2.90
CA ILE A 19 -21.90 4.82 -1.87
C ILE A 19 -21.38 3.74 -0.89
N VAL A 20 -21.86 2.50 -0.95
CA VAL A 20 -21.20 1.36 -0.27
C VAL A 20 -20.44 0.52 -1.30
N LEU A 21 -19.61 1.17 -2.12
CA LEU A 21 -18.57 0.48 -2.88
C LEU A 21 -17.24 0.52 -2.10
N VAL A 22 -17.22 0.13 -0.82
CA VAL A 22 -15.96 -0.28 -0.19
C VAL A 22 -15.67 -1.70 -0.64
N ALA A 23 -15.25 -1.83 -1.88
CA ALA A 23 -14.40 -2.94 -2.31
C ALA A 23 -12.98 -2.42 -2.56
N ALA A 24 -12.51 -1.54 -1.68
CA ALA A 24 -11.10 -1.17 -1.56
C ALA A 24 -10.38 -2.23 -0.71
N SER A 25 -10.31 -3.47 -1.21
CA SER A 25 -9.76 -4.59 -0.44
C SER A 25 -8.26 -4.76 -0.68
N SER A 26 -7.44 -3.71 -0.50
CA SER A 26 -5.96 -3.87 -0.44
C SER A 26 -5.51 -4.42 0.91
N ARG A 27 -6.26 -5.39 1.45
CA ARG A 27 -5.92 -6.04 2.70
C ARG A 27 -4.82 -7.09 2.50
N VAL A 28 -4.68 -7.59 1.27
CA VAL A 28 -3.55 -8.41 0.85
C VAL A 28 -2.61 -7.54 0.02
N TRP A 29 -1.31 -7.66 0.28
CA TRP A 29 -0.27 -7.06 -0.55
C TRP A 29 0.74 -8.12 -0.99
N HIS A 30 1.50 -7.79 -2.03
CA HIS A 30 2.41 -8.72 -2.67
C HIS A 30 3.83 -8.21 -2.63
N TRP A 31 4.76 -9.11 -2.32
CA TRP A 31 6.19 -8.86 -2.41
C TRP A 31 6.77 -9.70 -3.54
N CYS A 32 7.23 -9.02 -4.60
CA CYS A 32 7.90 -9.66 -5.73
C CYS A 32 9.41 -9.48 -5.62
N ILE A 33 10.15 -10.59 -5.60
CA ILE A 33 11.61 -10.59 -5.59
C ILE A 33 12.13 -10.68 -7.04
N PRO A 34 13.26 -10.03 -7.39
CA PRO A 34 13.85 -10.10 -8.73
C PRO A 34 14.11 -11.52 -9.26
N SER A 35 14.26 -12.52 -8.37
CA SER A 35 14.39 -13.93 -8.74
C SER A 35 13.10 -14.55 -9.29
N GLY A 36 12.01 -13.78 -9.43
CA GLY A 36 10.71 -14.22 -9.92
C GLY A 36 9.77 -14.81 -8.86
N GLN A 37 10.20 -14.86 -7.59
CA GLN A 37 9.36 -15.34 -6.48
C GLN A 37 8.35 -14.27 -6.07
N HIS A 38 7.13 -14.69 -5.78
CA HIS A 38 6.09 -13.84 -5.20
C HIS A 38 5.72 -14.32 -3.80
N TYR A 39 5.41 -13.38 -2.92
CA TYR A 39 4.84 -13.65 -1.60
C TYR A 39 3.61 -12.78 -1.42
N SER A 40 2.63 -13.30 -0.69
CA SER A 40 1.41 -12.57 -0.37
C SER A 40 1.25 -12.49 1.13
N PHE A 41 0.93 -11.29 1.62
CA PHE A 41 0.79 -11.02 3.04
C PHE A 41 -0.54 -10.35 3.31
N LEU A 42 -1.13 -10.68 4.45
CA LEU A 42 -2.37 -10.07 4.92
C LEU A 42 -2.05 -8.98 5.94
N CYS A 43 -2.59 -7.78 5.73
CA CYS A 43 -2.57 -6.73 6.73
C CYS A 43 -3.44 -7.10 7.95
N PRO A 44 -3.07 -6.67 9.16
CA PRO A 44 -3.86 -6.85 10.37
C PRO A 44 -5.32 -6.35 10.26
N ASN A 45 -6.15 -6.69 11.24
CA ASN A 45 -7.54 -6.24 11.24
C ASN A 45 -7.64 -4.70 11.17
N GLN A 46 -8.61 -4.20 10.39
CA GLN A 46 -8.89 -2.77 10.18
C GLN A 46 -7.76 -1.97 9.48
N THR A 47 -6.81 -2.64 8.82
CA THR A 47 -5.73 -1.98 8.07
C THR A 47 -5.68 -2.43 6.61
N LEU A 48 -5.14 -1.57 5.75
CA LEU A 48 -4.95 -1.78 4.32
C LEU A 48 -3.51 -1.41 3.94
N PHE A 49 -2.99 -2.02 2.89
CA PHE A 49 -1.64 -1.70 2.43
C PHE A 49 -1.59 -0.34 1.75
N ASN A 50 -0.77 0.55 2.32
CA ASN A 50 -0.49 1.87 1.78
C ASN A 50 0.74 1.79 0.86
N GLN A 51 0.51 1.79 -0.45
CA GLN A 51 1.57 1.67 -1.45
C GLN A 51 2.57 2.83 -1.41
N VAL A 52 2.16 4.04 -1.02
CA VAL A 52 3.04 5.20 -0.93
C VAL A 52 4.11 5.01 0.15
N TYR A 53 3.70 4.46 1.30
CA TYR A 53 4.58 4.29 2.46
C TYR A 53 5.08 2.86 2.66
N ARG A 54 4.63 1.90 1.85
CA ARG A 54 4.99 0.47 1.91
C ARG A 54 4.70 -0.17 3.28
N VAL A 55 3.62 0.25 3.94
CA VAL A 55 3.19 -0.24 5.25
C VAL A 55 1.69 -0.51 5.28
N CYS A 56 1.22 -1.35 6.20
CA CYS A 56 -0.20 -1.44 6.52
C CYS A 56 -0.60 -0.24 7.39
N ASP A 57 -1.57 0.54 6.92
CA ASP A 57 -2.09 1.73 7.61
C ASP A 57 -3.60 1.58 7.81
N TRP A 58 -4.18 2.45 8.62
CA TRP A 58 -5.62 2.49 8.84
C TRP A 58 -6.36 2.74 7.53
N TRP A 59 -7.47 2.02 7.34
CA TRP A 59 -8.24 2.02 6.08
C TRP A 59 -8.65 3.41 5.58
N TYR A 60 -8.81 4.40 6.47
CA TYR A 60 -9.18 5.77 6.12
C TYR A 60 -7.99 6.63 5.63
N ASN A 61 -6.76 6.17 5.82
CA ASN A 61 -5.52 6.82 5.33
C ASN A 61 -5.06 6.24 3.98
N VAL A 62 -5.76 5.22 3.45
CA VAL A 62 -5.32 4.47 2.27
C VAL A 62 -6.27 4.71 1.11
N ASP A 63 -5.75 5.25 0.01
CA ASP A 63 -6.43 5.25 -1.29
C ASP A 63 -6.05 3.98 -2.06
N CYS A 64 -6.88 2.93 -1.95
CA CYS A 64 -6.63 1.69 -2.67
C CYS A 64 -6.75 1.83 -4.19
N SER A 65 -7.62 2.72 -4.68
CA SER A 65 -7.80 2.94 -6.11
C SER A 65 -6.61 3.63 -6.75
N GLY A 66 -5.96 4.54 -6.04
CA GLY A 66 -4.73 5.23 -6.48
C GLY A 66 -3.44 4.46 -6.22
N SER A 67 -3.51 3.26 -5.63
CA SER A 67 -2.32 2.42 -5.37
C SER A 67 -1.48 2.14 -6.63
N PRO A 68 -2.06 1.76 -7.79
CA PRO A 68 -1.27 1.49 -9.00
C PRO A 68 -0.42 2.67 -9.49
N ASP A 69 -0.85 3.90 -9.24
CA ASP A 69 -0.12 5.11 -9.65
C ASP A 69 1.21 5.29 -8.89
N ASN A 70 1.39 4.56 -7.79
CA ASN A 70 2.55 4.65 -6.90
C ASN A 70 3.46 3.41 -6.95
N TYR A 71 3.26 2.51 -7.93
CA TYR A 71 4.11 1.31 -8.09
C TYR A 71 5.55 1.65 -8.48
N ASN A 72 5.78 2.81 -9.09
CA ASN A 72 7.12 3.34 -9.40
C ASN A 72 7.97 3.57 -8.13
N ILE A 73 7.37 3.76 -6.96
CA ILE A 73 8.12 3.89 -5.70
C ILE A 73 8.89 2.60 -5.40
N ASN A 74 8.43 1.44 -5.87
CA ASN A 74 9.13 0.17 -5.69
C ASN A 74 10.44 0.08 -6.49
N GLU A 75 10.74 1.03 -7.39
CA GLU A 75 11.97 1.05 -8.16
C GLU A 75 13.22 1.32 -7.30
N ASP A 76 13.07 1.83 -6.08
CA ASP A 76 14.17 2.01 -5.13
C ASP A 76 14.52 0.73 -4.35
N LEU A 77 13.66 -0.29 -4.38
CA LEU A 77 13.87 -1.55 -3.69
C LEU A 77 15.09 -2.27 -4.27
N TYR A 78 15.88 -2.86 -3.38
CA TYR A 78 17.10 -3.61 -3.72
C TYR A 78 18.22 -2.79 -4.37
N LYS A 79 18.11 -1.45 -4.36
CA LYS A 79 19.21 -0.56 -4.72
C LYS A 79 20.01 -0.21 -3.47
N ILE A 80 21.32 -0.28 -3.58
CA ILE A 80 22.23 0.32 -2.60
C ILE A 80 22.30 1.81 -2.96
N PRO A 81 21.96 2.75 -2.06
CA PRO A 81 22.13 4.17 -2.35
C PRO A 81 23.60 4.46 -2.66
N ASP A 82 23.86 5.34 -3.63
CA ASP A 82 25.22 5.65 -4.09
C ASP A 82 26.15 6.11 -2.96
N GLU A 83 25.60 6.66 -1.88
CA GLU A 83 26.33 7.01 -0.66
C GLU A 83 27.03 5.79 0.00
N PHE A 84 26.42 4.61 -0.06
CA PHE A 84 26.93 3.38 0.52
C PHE A 84 27.79 2.56 -0.45
N VAL A 85 27.62 2.74 -1.76
CA VAL A 85 28.41 2.05 -2.80
C VAL A 85 29.90 2.45 -2.72
N GLY A 86 30.21 3.63 -2.20
CA GLY A 86 31.59 4.13 -2.05
C GLY A 86 32.24 3.93 -0.67
N ARG A 87 31.55 3.34 0.32
CA ARG A 87 32.06 3.30 1.71
C ARG A 87 32.76 2.02 2.15
N SER A 88 32.68 0.87 1.46
CA SER A 88 33.41 -0.34 1.94
C SER A 88 33.36 -1.57 1.00
N ILE A 89 34.03 -1.54 -0.15
CA ILE A 89 34.57 -2.82 -0.68
C ILE A 89 35.87 -3.20 0.06
N ASP A 90 36.49 -2.25 0.78
CA ASP A 90 37.76 -2.43 1.52
C ASP A 90 37.64 -2.35 3.05
N GLN A 91 36.44 -2.21 3.64
CA GLN A 91 36.28 -2.24 5.10
C GLN A 91 35.41 -3.44 5.50
N PRO A 92 35.96 -4.46 6.18
CA PRO A 92 35.16 -5.47 6.83
C PRO A 92 34.21 -4.78 7.82
N ASP A 93 32.93 -5.13 7.80
CA ASP A 93 31.98 -4.69 8.81
C ASP A 93 32.47 -5.14 10.21
N PRO A 94 32.50 -4.26 11.23
CA PRO A 94 32.83 -4.65 12.60
C PRO A 94 31.59 -5.31 13.23
N VAL A 95 31.33 -6.56 12.87
CA VAL A 95 30.31 -7.39 13.52
C VAL A 95 30.96 -8.74 13.78
N ASP A 96 31.59 -8.89 14.95
CA ASP A 96 31.84 -10.14 15.72
C ASP A 96 33.00 -10.01 16.73
N GLU A 97 33.19 -8.87 17.43
CA GLU A 97 34.22 -8.74 18.47
C GLU A 97 33.72 -8.55 19.92
N GLU A 98 32.44 -8.79 20.23
CA GLU A 98 32.00 -8.85 21.64
C GLU A 98 31.09 -10.04 21.96
N ILE A 99 31.57 -11.27 21.76
CA ILE A 99 31.17 -12.42 22.60
C ILE A 99 32.41 -13.30 22.86
N SER A 100 33.37 -12.75 23.59
CA SER A 100 34.28 -13.55 24.41
C SER A 100 34.62 -12.70 25.62
N ASP A 101 33.82 -12.80 26.68
CA ASP A 101 34.24 -12.65 28.08
C ASP A 101 33.01 -12.51 28.98
N GLU A 102 32.31 -13.62 29.21
CA GLU A 102 31.64 -13.85 30.50
C GLU A 102 31.89 -15.31 30.91
N ALA A 103 32.67 -15.41 31.99
CA ALA A 103 33.23 -16.60 32.61
C ALA A 103 32.20 -17.44 33.40
#